data_AF-A0A1B7K3T6-F1
#
_entry.id   AF-A0A1B7K3T6-F1
#
_cell.length_a   1.000
_cell.length_b   1.000
_cell.length_c   1.000
_cell.angle_alpha   90.00
_cell.angle_beta   90.00
_cell.angle_gamma   90.00
#
_symmetry.space_group_name_H-M   'P 1'
#
loop_
_entity.id
_entity.type
_entity.pdbx_description
1 polymer ?
#
loop_
_entity_poly.entity_id
_entity_poly.type
_entity_poly.pdbx_seq_one_letter_code
_entity_poly.pdbx_strand_id
1 'polypeptide(L)'
;MIRNPIVFTQGQLDIIAAIKSENDFNSESWMCDEVDTLRPVIRQHYATEQNSICPYCKMQLNTQRGRAWDVEHIIPRSTVENFMFEPLNLCVACVECNSAKSNKQVTTSRARVRYPRTGYNIIHPHFDSYQTHISIIRTGLFYFPKTEKGEKTIYTCELNRFYSYADFDDNLNDLDDTIVVLANNLRVTENESTKAYLRGQIRELTLRQALLE
;
A
#
# COMPACT_ATOMS: atom_id res chain seq x y z
N MET A 1 2.61 -10.52 4.69
CA MET A 1 1.60 -11.04 3.75
C MET A 1 0.38 -11.40 4.59
N ILE A 2 -0.80 -10.97 4.18
CA ILE A 2 -2.06 -11.35 4.84
C ILE A 2 -2.35 -12.80 4.45
N ARG A 3 -2.53 -13.67 5.45
CA ARG A 3 -2.72 -15.10 5.22
C ARG A 3 -4.19 -15.51 5.29
N ASN A 4 -4.95 -14.90 6.19
CA ASN A 4 -6.34 -15.26 6.41
C ASN A 4 -7.24 -14.11 5.92
N PRO A 5 -7.79 -14.21 4.70
CA PRO A 5 -8.82 -13.27 4.27
C PRO A 5 -10.06 -13.42 5.17
N ILE A 6 -10.85 -12.35 5.28
CA ILE A 6 -12.08 -12.38 6.10
C ILE A 6 -13.04 -13.47 5.61
N VAL A 7 -13.66 -14.17 6.56
CA VAL A 7 -14.75 -15.11 6.30
C VAL A 7 -16.03 -14.46 6.83
N PHE A 8 -16.93 -14.08 5.92
CA PHE A 8 -18.21 -13.50 6.29
C PHE A 8 -19.15 -14.57 6.86
N THR A 9 -19.93 -14.19 7.88
CA THR A 9 -21.02 -15.04 8.40
C THR A 9 -22.17 -15.11 7.39
N GLN A 10 -23.08 -16.07 7.56
CA GLN A 10 -24.23 -16.18 6.66
C GLN A 10 -25.06 -14.89 6.60
N GLY A 11 -25.34 -14.27 7.76
CA GLY A 11 -26.08 -13.00 7.79
C GLY A 11 -25.33 -11.85 7.08
N GLN A 12 -23.99 -11.82 7.14
CA GLN A 12 -23.21 -10.83 6.40
C GLN A 12 -23.23 -11.11 4.89
N LEU A 13 -23.18 -12.38 4.49
CA LEU A 13 -23.33 -12.79 3.09
C LEU A 13 -24.71 -12.42 2.54
N ASP A 14 -25.76 -12.55 3.35
CA ASP A 14 -27.12 -12.16 2.97
C ASP A 14 -27.22 -10.63 2.74
N ILE A 15 -26.61 -9.83 3.61
CA ILE A 15 -26.51 -8.36 3.44
C ILE A 15 -25.75 -8.03 2.15
N ILE A 16 -24.58 -8.65 1.93
CA ILE A 16 -23.77 -8.44 0.72
C ILE A 16 -24.57 -8.83 -0.54
N ALA A 17 -25.30 -9.94 -0.49
CA ALA A 17 -26.12 -10.39 -1.61
C ALA A 17 -27.27 -9.42 -1.91
N ALA A 18 -27.92 -8.89 -0.87
CA ALA A 18 -28.97 -7.89 -1.02
C ALA A 18 -28.44 -6.63 -1.71
N ILE A 19 -27.34 -6.04 -1.22
CA ILE A 19 -26.70 -4.84 -1.81
C ILE A 19 -26.35 -5.09 -3.28
N LYS A 20 -25.75 -6.25 -3.59
CA LYS A 20 -25.35 -6.60 -4.97
C LYS A 20 -26.52 -6.87 -5.92
N SER A 21 -27.71 -7.11 -5.39
CA SER A 21 -28.92 -7.36 -6.18
C SER A 21 -29.68 -6.08 -6.56
N GLU A 22 -29.28 -4.94 -6.00
CA GLU A 22 -29.87 -3.64 -6.33
C GLU A 22 -29.55 -3.26 -7.78
N ASN A 23 -30.55 -2.69 -8.47
CA ASN A 23 -30.43 -2.34 -9.90
C ASN A 23 -29.36 -1.27 -10.17
N ASP A 24 -29.06 -0.45 -9.17
CA ASP A 24 -28.08 0.62 -9.20
C ASP A 24 -26.79 0.26 -8.46
N PHE A 25 -26.53 -1.04 -8.19
CA PHE A 25 -25.26 -1.48 -7.59
C PHE A 25 -24.07 -0.94 -8.38
N ASN A 26 -23.24 -0.13 -7.70
CA ASN A 26 -22.09 0.52 -8.30
C ASN A 26 -21.02 0.77 -7.23
N SER A 27 -19.97 1.53 -7.54
CA SER A 27 -18.92 1.81 -6.55
C SER A 27 -19.49 2.44 -5.27
N GLU A 28 -20.39 3.41 -5.38
CA GLU A 28 -20.95 4.20 -4.28
C GLU A 28 -21.82 3.39 -3.32
N SER A 29 -22.23 2.17 -3.69
CA SER A 29 -22.88 1.23 -2.76
C SER A 29 -22.03 0.94 -1.51
N TRP A 30 -20.72 1.22 -1.53
CA TRP A 30 -19.87 1.17 -0.33
C TRP A 30 -20.24 2.20 0.76
N MET A 31 -21.02 3.22 0.42
CA MET A 31 -21.43 4.30 1.32
C MET A 31 -22.86 4.12 1.87
N CYS A 32 -23.56 3.03 1.55
CA CYS A 32 -24.90 2.80 2.07
C CYS A 32 -24.89 2.34 3.53
N ASP A 33 -26.02 2.55 4.22
CA ASP A 33 -26.17 2.30 5.65
C ASP A 33 -25.99 0.80 6.00
N GLU A 34 -26.36 -0.11 5.09
CA GLU A 34 -26.17 -1.54 5.27
C GLU A 34 -24.68 -1.90 5.39
N VAL A 35 -23.82 -1.23 4.60
CA VAL A 35 -22.36 -1.42 4.62
C VAL A 35 -21.75 -0.90 5.92
N ASP A 36 -22.39 0.03 6.63
CA ASP A 36 -21.92 0.55 7.93
C ASP A 36 -21.86 -0.52 9.01
N THR A 37 -22.64 -1.58 8.86
CA THR A 37 -22.57 -2.76 9.73
C THR A 37 -21.39 -3.67 9.38
N LEU A 38 -20.93 -3.68 8.13
CA LEU A 38 -19.84 -4.53 7.62
C LEU A 38 -18.46 -3.86 7.77
N ARG A 39 -18.36 -2.55 7.55
CA ARG A 39 -17.07 -1.81 7.59
C ARG A 39 -16.28 -2.02 8.88
N PRO A 40 -16.89 -1.95 10.09
CA PRO A 40 -16.18 -2.18 11.34
C PRO A 40 -15.64 -3.61 11.45
N VAL A 41 -16.41 -4.61 10.99
CA VAL A 41 -16.01 -6.02 11.02
C VAL A 41 -14.81 -6.26 10.11
N ILE A 42 -14.89 -5.76 8.86
CA ILE A 42 -13.80 -5.87 7.88
C ILE A 42 -12.54 -5.17 8.40
N ARG A 43 -12.70 -3.95 8.93
CA ARG A 43 -11.58 -3.18 9.49
C ARG A 43 -10.94 -3.92 10.66
N GLN A 44 -11.72 -4.43 11.61
CA GLN A 44 -11.20 -5.14 12.78
C GLN A 44 -10.44 -6.42 12.39
N HIS A 45 -11.00 -7.21 11.47
CA HIS A 45 -10.36 -8.42 10.95
C HIS A 45 -8.99 -8.10 10.36
N TYR A 46 -8.93 -7.17 9.41
CA TYR A 46 -7.68 -6.88 8.71
C TYR A 46 -6.67 -6.10 9.54
N ALA A 47 -7.11 -5.24 10.47
CA ALA A 47 -6.21 -4.64 11.44
C ALA A 47 -5.51 -5.71 12.29
N THR A 48 -6.26 -6.74 12.73
CA THR A 48 -5.71 -7.86 13.51
C THR A 48 -4.75 -8.70 12.67
N GLU A 49 -5.17 -9.16 11.48
CA GLU A 49 -4.35 -9.99 10.59
C GLU A 49 -3.07 -9.30 10.12
N GLN A 50 -3.07 -7.97 10.06
CA GLN A 50 -1.92 -7.17 9.67
C GLN A 50 -1.09 -6.68 10.85
N ASN A 51 -1.46 -7.00 12.10
CA ASN A 51 -0.86 -6.44 13.32
C ASN A 51 -0.85 -4.91 13.34
N SER A 52 -1.88 -4.28 12.76
CA SER A 52 -1.97 -2.82 12.58
C SER A 52 -0.77 -2.23 11.84
N ILE A 53 -0.24 -2.96 10.85
CA ILE A 53 0.84 -2.51 9.97
C ILE A 53 0.29 -2.31 8.56
N CYS A 54 0.59 -1.14 7.97
CA CYS A 54 0.08 -0.78 6.65
C CYS A 54 0.72 -1.69 5.60
N PRO A 55 -0.05 -2.25 4.65
CA PRO A 55 0.50 -3.24 3.73
C PRO A 55 1.48 -2.60 2.75
N TYR A 56 1.37 -1.28 2.53
CA TYR A 56 2.19 -0.51 1.58
C TYR A 56 3.37 0.21 2.23
N CYS A 57 3.15 1.08 3.22
CA CYS A 57 4.23 1.82 3.88
C CYS A 57 4.86 1.08 5.07
N LYS A 58 4.26 -0.01 5.56
CA LYS A 58 4.76 -0.74 6.74
C LYS A 58 4.87 0.08 8.04
N MET A 59 4.33 1.29 8.07
CA MET A 59 4.13 2.00 9.33
C MET A 59 3.14 1.22 10.18
N GLN A 60 3.49 1.04 11.45
CA GLN A 60 2.59 0.58 12.49
C GLN A 60 1.84 1.81 13.01
N LEU A 61 0.52 1.69 13.16
CA LEU A 61 -0.26 2.76 13.81
C LEU A 61 -0.60 2.32 15.24
N ASN A 62 -0.20 3.17 16.19
CA ASN A 62 -0.31 2.92 17.63
C ASN A 62 -1.68 3.33 18.20
N THR A 63 -2.66 3.66 17.35
CA THR A 63 -3.99 4.09 17.79
C THR A 63 -5.08 3.21 17.19
N GLN A 64 -6.03 2.81 18.02
CA GLN A 64 -7.28 2.17 17.61
C GLN A 64 -8.44 3.18 17.48
N ARG A 65 -8.17 4.47 17.69
CA ARG A 65 -9.15 5.55 17.71
C ARG A 65 -8.86 6.56 16.59
N GLY A 66 -9.89 6.96 15.86
CA GLY A 66 -9.83 7.95 14.77
C GLY A 66 -9.77 7.34 13.36
N ARG A 67 -9.94 8.19 12.33
CA ARG A 67 -9.85 7.83 10.90
C ARG A 67 -8.41 7.55 10.45
N ALA A 68 -7.61 6.84 11.24
CA ALA A 68 -6.21 6.54 10.89
C ALA A 68 -6.11 5.40 9.85
N TRP A 69 -7.13 4.55 9.80
CA TRP A 69 -7.21 3.36 8.94
C TRP A 69 -8.50 3.32 8.14
N ASP A 70 -8.35 3.10 6.83
CA ASP A 70 -9.46 2.81 5.95
C ASP A 70 -9.41 1.35 5.49
N VAL A 71 -10.61 0.80 5.25
CA VAL A 71 -10.75 -0.43 4.48
C VAL A 71 -10.35 -0.11 3.06
N GLU A 72 -9.27 -0.73 2.63
CA GLU A 72 -8.65 -0.51 1.34
C GLU A 72 -9.09 -1.60 0.35
N HIS A 73 -9.46 -1.16 -0.84
CA HIS A 73 -9.77 -2.01 -1.97
C HIS A 73 -8.56 -2.05 -2.91
N ILE A 74 -7.87 -3.19 -2.95
CA ILE A 74 -6.64 -3.36 -3.71
C ILE A 74 -6.92 -3.05 -5.19
N ILE A 75 -7.89 -3.73 -5.80
CA ILE A 75 -8.53 -3.31 -7.05
C ILE A 75 -9.62 -2.30 -6.67
N PRO A 76 -9.53 -1.03 -7.15
CA PRO A 76 -10.47 0.01 -6.78
C PRO A 76 -11.91 -0.35 -7.16
N ARG A 77 -12.84 -0.16 -6.22
CA ARG A 77 -14.29 -0.37 -6.43
C ARG A 77 -14.86 0.40 -7.63
N SER A 78 -14.29 1.57 -7.95
CA SER A 78 -14.67 2.38 -9.12
C SER A 78 -14.26 1.77 -10.46
N THR A 79 -13.43 0.72 -10.46
CA THR A 79 -13.00 0.02 -11.68
C THR A 79 -13.68 -1.34 -11.85
N VAL A 80 -13.97 -2.03 -10.74
CA VAL A 80 -14.67 -3.31 -10.68
C VAL A 80 -15.47 -3.39 -9.38
N GLU A 81 -16.71 -2.92 -9.42
CA GLU A 81 -17.63 -2.92 -8.28
C GLU A 81 -17.91 -4.33 -7.74
N ASN A 82 -17.88 -5.35 -8.61
CA ASN A 82 -18.07 -6.75 -8.21
C ASN A 82 -17.03 -7.29 -7.20
N PHE A 83 -15.86 -6.66 -7.10
CA PHE A 83 -14.81 -7.02 -6.15
C PHE A 83 -14.85 -6.19 -4.86
N MET A 84 -15.89 -5.36 -4.66
CA MET A 84 -16.06 -4.53 -3.47
C MET A 84 -16.01 -5.36 -2.17
N PHE A 85 -16.70 -6.50 -2.14
CA PHE A 85 -16.75 -7.38 -0.97
C PHE A 85 -15.90 -8.65 -1.14
N GLU A 86 -15.00 -8.71 -2.13
CA GLU A 86 -14.11 -9.86 -2.32
C GLU A 86 -13.06 -9.90 -1.20
N PRO A 87 -13.01 -10.94 -0.37
CA PRO A 87 -12.07 -10.99 0.76
C PRO A 87 -10.61 -10.76 0.35
N LEU A 88 -10.16 -11.35 -0.76
CA LEU A 88 -8.78 -11.17 -1.25
C LEU A 88 -8.51 -9.78 -1.82
N ASN A 89 -9.55 -8.97 -2.05
CA ASN A 89 -9.44 -7.58 -2.51
C ASN A 89 -9.38 -6.57 -1.37
N LEU A 90 -9.57 -7.01 -0.12
CA LEU A 90 -9.69 -6.14 1.04
C LEU A 90 -8.46 -6.22 1.92
N CYS A 91 -8.08 -5.07 2.48
CA CYS A 91 -7.11 -4.96 3.57
C CYS A 91 -7.38 -3.66 4.35
N VAL A 92 -6.52 -3.33 5.31
CA VAL A 92 -6.55 -2.06 6.03
C VAL A 92 -5.27 -1.28 5.72
N ALA A 93 -5.40 -0.07 5.18
CA ALA A 93 -4.28 0.79 4.82
C ALA A 93 -4.38 2.16 5.50
N CYS A 94 -3.24 2.82 5.73
CA CYS A 94 -3.26 4.18 6.26
C CYS A 94 -3.88 5.13 5.24
N VAL A 95 -4.50 6.22 5.71
CA VAL A 95 -5.23 7.17 4.87
C VAL A 95 -4.34 7.74 3.77
N GLU A 96 -3.07 7.99 4.04
CA GLU A 96 -2.13 8.58 3.09
C GLU A 96 -1.82 7.61 1.94
N CYS A 97 -1.58 6.33 2.23
CA CYS A 97 -1.35 5.34 1.19
C CYS A 97 -2.62 5.03 0.40
N ASN A 98 -3.75 4.91 1.10
CA ASN A 98 -5.05 4.68 0.46
C ASN A 98 -5.41 5.85 -0.47
N SER A 99 -5.31 7.08 0.01
CA SER A 99 -5.60 8.30 -0.76
C SER A 99 -4.62 8.49 -1.92
N ALA A 100 -3.32 8.22 -1.72
CA ALA A 100 -2.35 8.28 -2.80
C ALA A 100 -2.64 7.25 -3.89
N LYS A 101 -2.95 6.00 -3.51
CA LYS A 101 -3.31 4.97 -4.48
C LYS A 101 -4.61 5.30 -5.20
N SER A 102 -5.64 5.72 -4.48
CA SER A 102 -6.95 6.09 -4.99
C SER A 102 -7.48 5.03 -5.99
N ASN A 103 -7.93 5.47 -7.16
CA ASN A 103 -8.44 4.65 -8.26
C ASN A 103 -7.37 4.29 -9.32
N LYS A 104 -6.07 4.46 -9.03
CA LYS A 104 -4.99 4.13 -9.97
C LYS A 104 -5.05 2.65 -10.38
N GLN A 105 -4.76 2.36 -11.66
CA GLN A 105 -4.79 0.99 -12.18
C GLN A 105 -3.66 0.14 -11.57
N VAL A 106 -4.05 -0.90 -10.83
CA VAL A 106 -3.10 -1.76 -10.09
C VAL A 106 -2.82 -3.11 -10.74
N THR A 107 -3.59 -3.48 -11.75
CA THR A 107 -3.50 -4.78 -12.43
C THR A 107 -3.75 -4.62 -13.92
N THR A 108 -3.13 -5.49 -14.72
CA THR A 108 -3.41 -5.63 -16.16
C THR A 108 -4.61 -6.54 -16.45
N SER A 109 -5.15 -7.22 -15.42
CA SER A 109 -6.31 -8.10 -15.55
C SER A 109 -7.56 -7.31 -15.96
N ARG A 110 -8.35 -7.90 -16.86
CA ARG A 110 -9.68 -7.39 -17.26
C ARG A 110 -10.82 -8.13 -16.56
N ALA A 111 -10.52 -8.95 -15.55
CA ALA A 111 -11.52 -9.74 -14.86
C ALA A 111 -12.57 -8.86 -14.19
N ARG A 112 -13.84 -9.29 -14.28
CA ARG A 112 -15.00 -8.60 -13.69
C ARG A 112 -15.84 -9.49 -12.77
N VAL A 113 -15.63 -10.81 -12.82
CA VAL A 113 -16.43 -11.80 -12.07
C VAL A 113 -15.54 -12.64 -11.16
N ARG A 114 -14.51 -13.29 -11.72
CA ARG A 114 -13.54 -14.07 -10.95
C ARG A 114 -12.38 -13.20 -10.53
N TYR A 115 -12.09 -13.12 -9.23
CA TYR A 115 -10.96 -12.35 -8.73
C TYR A 115 -9.63 -12.84 -9.32
N PRO A 116 -8.81 -11.96 -9.93
CA PRO A 116 -7.53 -12.37 -10.48
C PRO A 116 -6.53 -12.71 -9.37
N ARG A 117 -5.73 -13.76 -9.57
CA ARG A 117 -4.67 -14.15 -8.62
C ARG A 117 -3.28 -13.69 -9.02
N THR A 118 -3.14 -13.14 -10.23
CA THR A 118 -1.87 -12.71 -10.84
C THR A 118 -2.10 -11.46 -11.70
N GLY A 119 -1.01 -10.87 -12.21
CA GLY A 119 -1.08 -9.70 -13.08
C GLY A 119 -1.19 -8.36 -12.33
N TYR A 120 -0.79 -8.32 -11.06
CA TYR A 120 -0.70 -7.09 -10.28
C TYR A 120 0.64 -6.39 -10.51
N ASN A 121 0.56 -5.07 -10.74
CA ASN A 121 1.70 -4.21 -11.00
C ASN A 121 2.23 -3.55 -9.71
N ILE A 122 1.45 -3.59 -8.62
CA ILE A 122 1.89 -3.24 -7.26
C ILE A 122 1.92 -4.49 -6.39
N ILE A 123 2.61 -4.41 -5.24
CA ILE A 123 2.62 -5.46 -4.21
C ILE A 123 1.19 -5.71 -3.74
N HIS A 124 0.71 -6.94 -3.93
CA HIS A 124 -0.57 -7.42 -3.47
C HIS A 124 -0.46 -7.89 -2.01
N PRO A 125 -1.22 -7.30 -1.07
CA PRO A 125 -1.14 -7.62 0.36
C PRO A 125 -1.28 -9.12 0.71
N HIS A 126 -2.07 -9.85 -0.07
CA HIS A 126 -2.34 -11.28 0.11
C HIS A 126 -1.41 -12.22 -0.68
N PHE A 127 -0.81 -11.76 -1.78
CA PHE A 127 -0.12 -12.67 -2.72
C PHE A 127 1.40 -12.46 -2.76
N ASP A 128 1.89 -11.30 -2.33
CA ASP A 128 3.30 -10.95 -2.43
C ASP A 128 3.99 -10.85 -1.07
N SER A 129 5.26 -11.26 -1.04
CA SER A 129 6.16 -10.98 0.06
C SER A 129 6.76 -9.59 -0.12
N TYR A 130 6.46 -8.66 0.80
CA TYR A 130 6.85 -7.26 0.66
C TYR A 130 8.37 -7.07 0.55
N GLN A 131 9.13 -7.76 1.40
CA GLN A 131 10.59 -7.63 1.49
C GLN A 131 11.31 -8.13 0.23
N THR A 132 10.64 -8.93 -0.60
CA THR A 132 11.14 -9.33 -1.92
C THR A 132 11.15 -8.17 -2.91
N HIS A 133 10.24 -7.19 -2.73
CA HIS A 133 10.02 -6.11 -3.69
C HIS A 133 10.56 -4.77 -3.22
N ILE A 134 10.58 -4.49 -1.92
CA ILE A 134 11.01 -3.20 -1.35
C ILE A 134 11.96 -3.45 -0.16
N SER A 135 13.06 -2.70 -0.12
CA SER A 135 13.85 -2.46 1.09
C SER A 135 13.31 -1.21 1.79
N ILE A 136 13.04 -1.33 3.09
CA ILE A 136 12.73 -0.17 3.92
C ILE A 136 14.05 0.30 4.50
N ILE A 137 14.41 1.55 4.23
CA ILE A 137 15.60 2.17 4.82
C ILE A 137 15.18 2.83 6.12
N ARG A 138 14.12 3.65 6.06
CA ARG A 138 13.49 4.26 7.22
C ARG A 138 11.97 4.23 7.08
N THR A 139 11.29 3.50 7.96
CA THR A 139 9.83 3.34 7.90
C THR A 139 9.13 4.70 7.96
N GLY A 140 8.16 4.92 7.09
CA GLY A 140 7.44 6.18 6.93
C GLY A 140 8.15 7.25 6.09
N LEU A 141 9.43 7.08 5.79
CA LEU A 141 10.26 8.10 5.15
C LEU A 141 10.90 7.61 3.86
N PHE A 142 11.70 6.54 3.90
CA PHE A 142 12.47 6.09 2.75
C PHE A 142 12.34 4.61 2.42
N TYR A 143 11.95 4.36 1.18
CA TYR A 143 11.75 3.05 0.59
C TYR A 143 12.54 2.93 -0.71
N PHE A 144 13.25 1.83 -0.87
CA PHE A 144 14.05 1.54 -2.05
C PHE A 144 13.50 0.31 -2.79
N PRO A 145 13.22 0.42 -4.11
CA PRO A 145 12.69 -0.71 -4.87
C PRO A 145 13.77 -1.75 -5.18
N LYS A 146 13.44 -3.03 -4.99
CA LYS A 146 14.24 -4.19 -5.46
C LYS A 146 13.78 -4.73 -6.81
N THR A 147 12.55 -4.39 -7.21
CA THR A 147 11.87 -4.91 -8.41
C THR A 147 10.97 -3.82 -9.00
N GLU A 148 10.60 -3.96 -10.28
CA GLU A 148 9.63 -3.05 -10.93
C GLU A 148 8.29 -2.97 -10.17
N LYS A 149 7.84 -4.09 -9.60
CA LYS A 149 6.61 -4.14 -8.79
C LYS A 149 6.74 -3.32 -7.51
N GLY A 150 7.92 -3.35 -6.89
CA GLY A 150 8.26 -2.50 -5.75
C GLY A 150 8.30 -1.02 -6.12
N GLU A 151 8.94 -0.68 -7.25
CA GLU A 151 9.00 0.69 -7.78
C GLU A 151 7.61 1.25 -8.06
N LYS A 152 6.78 0.50 -8.78
CA LYS A 152 5.39 0.87 -9.03
C LYS A 152 4.60 1.03 -7.73
N THR A 153 4.85 0.20 -6.71
CA THR A 153 4.18 0.37 -5.40
C THR A 153 4.59 1.66 -4.71
N ILE A 154 5.89 1.97 -4.69
CA ILE A 154 6.45 3.22 -4.12
C ILE A 154 5.82 4.44 -4.81
N TYR A 155 5.73 4.40 -6.13
CA TYR A 155 5.12 5.46 -6.94
C TYR A 155 3.60 5.57 -6.73
N THR A 156 2.87 4.47 -6.90
CA THR A 156 1.39 4.45 -6.82
C THR A 156 0.90 4.87 -5.44
N CYS A 157 1.57 4.41 -4.38
CA CYS A 157 1.21 4.71 -2.99
C CYS A 157 2.00 5.90 -2.42
N GLU A 158 2.80 6.60 -3.24
CA GLU A 158 3.61 7.77 -2.85
C GLU A 158 4.38 7.56 -1.54
N LEU A 159 5.08 6.43 -1.40
CA LEU A 159 5.74 6.06 -0.14
C LEU A 159 6.87 7.05 0.24
N ASN A 160 7.43 7.73 -0.75
CA ASN A 160 8.49 8.74 -0.62
C ASN A 160 7.93 10.18 -0.73
N ARG A 161 6.70 10.44 -0.27
CA ARG A 161 6.06 11.77 -0.36
C ARG A 161 6.75 12.90 0.42
N PHE A 162 7.50 12.56 1.48
CA PHE A 162 8.20 13.56 2.29
C PHE A 162 9.46 14.12 1.60
N TYR A 163 9.89 13.52 0.49
CA TYR A 163 10.98 14.03 -0.33
C TYR A 163 10.69 15.38 -0.98
N SER A 164 9.42 15.66 -1.30
CA SER A 164 9.02 16.95 -1.89
C SER A 164 8.85 18.06 -0.86
N TYR A 165 8.85 17.73 0.44
CA TYR A 165 8.68 18.68 1.54
C TYR A 165 9.96 18.93 2.35
N ALA A 166 11.00 18.13 2.14
CA ALA A 166 12.32 18.46 2.62
C ALA A 166 12.87 19.59 1.75
N ASP A 167 12.52 20.84 2.08
CA ASP A 167 13.46 21.94 1.91
C ASP A 167 14.73 21.49 2.62
N PHE A 168 15.73 21.06 1.85
CA PHE A 168 17.02 20.66 2.37
C PHE A 168 17.59 21.85 3.13
N ASP A 169 17.52 21.81 4.45
CA ASP A 169 18.27 22.73 5.30
C ASP A 169 19.75 22.48 5.00
N ASP A 170 20.52 23.54 4.74
CA ASP A 170 21.87 23.51 4.14
C ASP A 170 22.94 22.83 5.03
N ASN A 171 22.54 22.13 6.10
CA ASN A 171 23.41 21.37 6.99
C ASN A 171 23.27 19.87 6.75
N LEU A 172 23.96 19.36 5.72
CA LEU A 172 24.12 17.93 5.42
C LEU A 172 24.98 17.20 6.48
N ASN A 173 24.49 17.11 7.71
CA ASN A 173 25.19 16.45 8.82
C ASN A 173 24.54 15.13 9.24
N ASP A 174 23.34 14.78 8.75
CA ASP A 174 22.69 13.48 9.00
C ASP A 174 22.96 12.49 7.86
N LEU A 175 23.18 11.23 8.23
CA LEU A 175 23.33 10.12 7.30
C LEU A 175 22.07 9.95 6.44
N ASP A 176 20.91 10.26 7.01
CA ASP A 176 19.62 10.27 6.34
C ASP A 176 19.60 11.31 5.20
N ASP A 177 20.05 12.54 5.44
CA ASP A 177 20.08 13.59 4.42
C ASP A 177 20.99 13.20 3.25
N THR A 178 22.14 12.58 3.56
CA THR A 178 23.07 12.08 2.54
C THR A 178 22.43 10.99 1.69
N ILE A 179 21.72 10.04 2.32
CA ILE A 179 20.97 9.00 1.62
C ILE A 179 19.91 9.62 0.71
N VAL A 180 19.20 10.64 1.18
CA VAL A 180 18.16 11.36 0.43
C VAL A 180 18.76 12.08 -0.78
N VAL A 181 19.88 12.81 -0.63
CA VAL A 181 20.58 13.47 -1.75
C VAL A 181 20.99 12.44 -2.81
N LEU A 182 21.61 11.33 -2.38
CA LEU A 182 22.04 10.28 -3.30
C LEU A 182 20.85 9.64 -4.02
N ALA A 183 19.72 9.45 -3.33
CA ALA A 183 18.49 8.91 -3.91
C ALA A 183 17.86 9.87 -4.95
N ASN A 184 17.87 11.18 -4.68
CA ASN A 184 17.42 12.19 -5.64
C ASN A 184 18.30 12.22 -6.88
N ASN A 185 19.63 12.20 -6.70
CA ASN A 185 20.58 12.13 -7.81
C ASN A 185 20.41 10.84 -8.63
N LEU A 186 20.10 9.72 -7.97
CA LEU A 186 19.82 8.45 -8.63
C LEU A 186 18.58 8.54 -9.54
N ARG A 187 17.58 9.33 -9.16
CA ARG A 187 16.35 9.53 -9.94
C ARG A 187 16.56 10.36 -11.20
N VAL A 188 17.36 11.43 -11.11
CA VAL A 188 17.53 12.39 -12.21
C VAL A 188 18.65 12.03 -13.18
N THR A 189 19.59 11.16 -12.78
CA THR A 189 20.70 10.79 -13.65
C THR A 189 20.27 9.73 -14.66
N GLU A 190 20.63 9.90 -15.94
CA GLU A 190 20.36 8.90 -16.99
C GLU A 190 21.51 7.90 -17.17
N ASN A 191 22.70 8.21 -16.64
CA ASN A 191 23.88 7.37 -16.78
C ASN A 191 23.82 6.15 -15.86
N GLU A 192 23.79 4.95 -16.44
CA GLU A 192 23.66 3.69 -15.68
C GLU A 192 24.85 3.38 -14.76
N SER A 193 26.08 3.77 -15.14
CA SER A 193 27.26 3.60 -14.29
C SER A 193 27.16 4.49 -13.04
N THR A 194 26.70 5.73 -13.20
CA THR A 194 26.41 6.64 -12.09
C THR A 194 25.27 6.11 -11.23
N LYS A 195 24.20 5.57 -11.83
CA LYS A 195 23.13 4.92 -11.05
C LYS A 195 23.66 3.76 -10.22
N ALA A 196 24.51 2.90 -10.80
CA ALA A 196 25.11 1.77 -10.07
C ALA A 196 25.97 2.25 -8.88
N TYR A 197 26.77 3.29 -9.08
CA TYR A 197 27.56 3.92 -8.01
C TYR A 197 26.69 4.48 -6.89
N LEU A 198 25.67 5.29 -7.22
CA LEU A 198 24.78 5.91 -6.25
C LEU A 198 23.99 4.86 -5.46
N ARG A 199 23.51 3.79 -6.11
CA ARG A 199 22.89 2.64 -5.44
C ARG A 199 23.84 1.97 -4.45
N GLY A 200 25.12 1.85 -4.81
CA GLY A 200 26.17 1.33 -3.93
C GLY A 200 26.36 2.19 -2.68
N GLN A 201 26.47 3.50 -2.85
CA GLN A 201 26.64 4.46 -1.74
C GLN A 201 25.42 4.47 -0.81
N ILE A 202 24.21 4.53 -1.35
CA ILE A 202 22.96 4.46 -0.57
C ILE A 202 22.95 3.17 0.25
N ARG A 203 23.24 2.03 -0.38
CA ARG A 203 23.26 0.74 0.30
C ARG A 203 24.26 0.71 1.45
N GLU A 204 25.47 1.22 1.24
CA GLU A 204 26.50 1.26 2.28
C GLU A 204 26.07 2.13 3.46
N LEU A 205 25.56 3.34 3.19
CA LEU A 205 25.09 4.25 4.23
C LEU A 205 23.92 3.66 5.00
N THR A 206 22.94 3.05 4.33
CA THR A 206 21.86 2.34 5.01
C THR A 206 22.39 1.22 5.92
N LEU A 207 23.39 0.45 5.47
CA LEU A 207 23.97 -0.60 6.31
C LEU A 207 24.68 -0.03 7.53
N ARG A 208 25.39 1.09 7.38
CA ARG A 208 26.01 1.79 8.52
C ARG A 208 24.96 2.29 9.51
N GLN A 209 23.84 2.82 9.02
CA GLN A 209 22.74 3.28 9.87
C GLN A 209 22.15 2.14 10.71
N ALA A 210 21.89 0.99 10.08
CA ALA A 210 21.36 -0.18 10.75
C ALA A 210 22.30 -0.79 11.81
N LEU A 211 23.58 -0.38 11.84
CA LEU A 211 24.55 -0.77 12.87
C LEU A 211 24.63 0.23 14.04
N LEU A 212 24.02 1.41 13.91
CA LEU A 212 24.00 2.46 14.92
C LEU A 212 22.73 2.42 15.80
N GLU A 213 21.69 1.69 15.37
CA GLU A 213 20.46 1.41 16.12
C GLU A 213 20.55 0.08 16.90
#